data_AF-A0A4Y2JIS7-F1
#
_entry.id   AF-A0A4Y2JIS7-F1
#
_cell.length_a   1.000
_cell.length_b   1.000
_cell.length_c   1.000
_cell.angle_alpha   90.00
_cell.angle_beta   90.00
_cell.angle_gamma   90.00
#
_symmetry.space_group_name_H-M   'P 1'
#
loop_
_entity.id
_entity.type
_entity.pdbx_description
1 polymer ?
#
loop_
_entity_poly.entity_id
_entity_poly.type
_entity_poly.pdbx_seq_one_letter_code
_entity_poly.pdbx_strand_id
1 'polypeptide(L)' 'MTIPKFANVAYTPIFNILGYPVTAIPAGLSNGLPIGIQAISGQFKDHLTIATAQELDKVFGGWFNPSPVK' A
#
# COMPACT_ATOMS: atom_id res chain seq x y z
N MET A 1 19.76 11.16 4.54
CA MET A 1 19.54 9.86 3.87
C MET A 1 19.45 8.81 4.96
N THR A 2 18.24 8.40 5.34
CA THR A 2 18.03 7.49 6.48
C THR A 2 18.50 6.09 6.08
N ILE A 3 19.27 5.43 6.95
CA ILE A 3 19.72 4.04 6.77
C ILE A 3 18.50 3.17 6.45
N PRO A 4 18.48 2.42 5.33
CA PRO A 4 17.37 1.56 5.01
C PRO A 4 17.21 0.51 6.11
N LYS A 5 16.11 0.60 6.87
CA LYS A 5 15.69 -0.47 7.76
C LYS A 5 15.30 -1.67 6.89
N PHE A 6 16.21 -2.62 6.71
CA PHE A 6 16.00 -3.80 5.86
C PHE A 6 14.70 -4.56 6.15
N ALA A 7 14.26 -4.59 7.42
CA ALA A 7 12.98 -5.18 7.80
C ALA A 7 11.76 -4.53 7.10
N ASN A 8 11.80 -3.22 6.82
CA ASN A 8 10.72 -2.53 6.11
C ASN A 8 10.70 -2.87 4.61
N VAL A 9 11.87 -3.22 4.06
CA VAL A 9 12.02 -3.56 2.65
C VAL A 9 11.72 -5.03 2.40
N ALA A 10 11.50 -5.88 3.40
CA ALA A 10 11.27 -7.30 3.17
C ALA A 10 9.95 -7.60 2.44
N TYR A 11 8.95 -6.73 2.52
CA TYR A 11 7.59 -6.99 2.04
C TYR A 11 7.38 -6.78 0.52
N THR A 12 8.22 -5.99 -0.15
CA THR A 12 8.06 -5.63 -1.58
C THR A 12 8.90 -6.41 -2.60
N PRO A 13 10.18 -6.77 -2.34
CA PRO A 13 11.10 -7.26 -3.37
C PRO A 13 10.68 -8.59 -3.96
N ILE A 14 10.06 -9.45 -3.14
CA ILE A 14 9.60 -10.76 -3.60
C ILE A 14 8.62 -10.62 -4.77
N PHE A 15 7.67 -9.67 -4.69
CA PHE A 15 6.68 -9.45 -5.73
C PHE A 15 7.25 -8.72 -6.95
N ASN A 16 8.23 -7.83 -6.73
CA ASN A 16 8.96 -7.18 -7.83
C ASN A 16 9.74 -8.20 -8.67
N ILE A 17 10.41 -9.15 -8.02
CA ILE A 17 11.18 -10.21 -8.70
C ILE A 17 10.26 -11.18 -9.43
N LEU A 18 9.13 -11.56 -8.81
CA LEU A 18 8.18 -12.50 -9.40
C LEU A 18 7.24 -11.86 -10.44
N GLY A 19 7.22 -10.54 -10.55
CA GLY A 19 6.35 -9.80 -11.48
C GLY A 19 4.86 -9.93 -11.15
N TYR A 20 4.52 -10.10 -9.87
CA TYR A 20 3.11 -10.14 -9.47
C TYR A 20 2.54 -8.72 -9.33
N PRO A 21 1.26 -8.52 -9.71
CA PRO A 21 0.60 -7.25 -9.49
C PRO A 21 0.40 -7.00 -7.99
N VAL A 22 0.73 -5.77 -7.58
CA VAL A 22 0.61 -5.31 -6.18
C VAL A 22 -0.02 -3.92 -6.18
N THR A 23 -1.02 -3.72 -5.33
CA THR A 23 -1.62 -2.40 -5.07
C THR A 23 -1.42 -2.03 -3.60
N ALA A 24 -0.84 -0.86 -3.36
CA ALA A 24 -0.68 -0.30 -2.01
C ALA A 24 -1.89 0.57 -1.65
N ILE A 25 -2.49 0.31 -0.50
CA ILE A 25 -3.78 0.86 -0.09
C ILE A 25 -3.60 1.60 1.24
N PRO A 26 -3.95 2.89 1.33
CA PRO A 26 -3.94 3.62 2.61
C PRO A 26 -4.90 2.97 3.62
N ALA A 27 -4.42 2.75 4.85
CA ALA A 27 -5.18 2.08 5.91
C ALA A 27 -5.26 2.93 7.19
N GLY A 28 -5.17 4.26 7.05
CA GLY A 28 -5.23 5.22 8.14
C GLY A 28 -3.87 5.54 8.77
N LEU A 29 -3.91 5.95 10.04
CA LEU A 29 -2.74 6.41 10.79
C LEU A 29 -2.51 5.54 12.03
N SER A 30 -1.24 5.28 12.33
CA SER A 30 -0.79 4.71 13.60
C SER A 30 0.28 5.61 14.19
N ASN A 31 0.09 6.06 15.43
CA ASN A 31 0.96 7.05 16.10
C ASN A 31 1.22 8.31 15.25
N GLY A 32 0.21 8.78 14.52
CA GLY A 32 0.31 9.95 13.64
C GLY A 32 1.06 9.72 12.33
N LEU A 33 1.51 8.49 12.04
CA LEU A 33 2.19 8.11 10.79
C LEU A 33 1.27 7.26 9.90
N PRO A 34 1.33 7.43 8.56
CA PRO A 34 0.52 6.65 7.64
C PRO A 34 0.91 5.17 7.66
N ILE A 35 -0.11 4.31 7.69
CA ILE A 35 0.01 2.87 7.49
C ILE A 35 -0.74 2.45 6.23
N GLY A 36 -0.32 1.34 5.62
CA GLY A 36 -0.93 0.84 4.40
C GLY A 36 -0.96 -0.68 4.33
N ILE A 37 -1.85 -1.19 3.49
CA ILE A 37 -2.04 -2.61 3.17
C ILE A 37 -1.54 -2.84 1.74
N GLN A 38 -0.92 -4.00 1.49
CA GLN A 38 -0.56 -4.43 0.13
C GLN A 38 -1.50 -5.56 -0.30
N ALA A 39 -2.29 -5.31 -1.34
CA ALA A 39 -3.06 -6.35 -2.01
C ALA A 39 -2.21 -6.95 -3.14
N ILE A 40 -2.01 -8.27 -3.12
CA ILE A 40 -1.26 -9.02 -4.14
C ILE A 40 -2.20 -10.03 -4.78
N SER A 41 -2.12 -10.18 -6.12
CA SER A 41 -2.82 -11.26 -6.83
C SER A 41 -1.87 -12.07 -7.72
N GLY A 42 -2.39 -13.09 -8.40
CA GLY A 42 -1.64 -13.79 -9.45
C GLY A 42 -1.32 -12.88 -10.65
N GLN A 43 -0.42 -13.34 -11.53
CA GLN A 43 -0.01 -12.61 -12.75
C GLN A 43 -1.21 -12.18 -13.60
N PHE A 44 -1.14 -10.96 -14.13
CA PHE A 44 -2.14 -10.34 -15.02
C PHE A 44 -3.54 -10.16 -14.40
N LYS A 45 -3.65 -10.20 -13.07
CA LYS A 45 -4.91 -10.03 -12.34
C LYS A 45 -5.00 -8.70 -11.58
N ASP A 46 -4.37 -7.65 -12.10
CA ASP A 46 -4.34 -6.29 -11.54
C ASP A 46 -5.74 -5.76 -11.19
N HIS A 47 -6.75 -6.12 -11.98
CA HIS A 47 -8.14 -5.77 -11.72
C HIS A 47 -8.63 -6.22 -10.33
N LEU A 48 -8.12 -7.35 -9.80
CA LEU A 48 -8.48 -7.84 -8.47
C LEU A 48 -7.85 -6.99 -7.36
N THR A 49 -6.56 -6.63 -7.48
CA THR A 49 -5.89 -5.82 -6.46
C THR A 49 -6.42 -4.39 -6.47
N ILE A 50 -6.78 -3.86 -7.66
CA ILE A 50 -7.44 -2.55 -7.81
C ILE A 50 -8.86 -2.58 -7.24
N ALA A 51 -9.67 -3.60 -7.54
CA ALA A 51 -11.01 -3.73 -6.96
C ALA A 51 -10.95 -3.84 -5.43
N THR A 52 -9.98 -4.60 -4.90
CA THR A 52 -9.71 -4.68 -3.46
C THR A 52 -9.38 -3.31 -2.89
N ALA A 53 -8.55 -2.52 -3.58
CA ALA A 53 -8.23 -1.16 -3.17
C ALA A 53 -9.47 -0.27 -3.11
N GLN A 54 -10.36 -0.33 -4.11
CA GLN A 54 -11.60 0.45 -4.13
C GLN A 54 -12.54 0.11 -2.97
N GLU A 55 -12.66 -1.17 -2.60
CA GLU A 55 -13.49 -1.58 -1.47
C GLU A 55 -12.87 -1.18 -0.12
N LEU A 56 -11.55 -1.34 0.03
CA LEU A 56 -10.87 -0.95 1.27
C LEU A 56 -10.79 0.57 1.44
N ASP A 57 -10.73 1.34 0.35
CA ASP A 57 -10.77 2.81 0.39
C ASP A 57 -12.06 3.32 1.05
N LYS A 58 -13.21 2.68 0.76
CA LYS A 58 -14.50 2.98 1.40
C LYS A 58 -14.50 2.68 2.89
N VAL A 59 -13.73 1.68 3.33
CA VAL A 59 -13.65 1.27 4.75
C VAL A 59 -12.71 2.18 5.53
N PHE A 60 -11.55 2.52 4.96
CA PHE A 60 -10.51 3.28 5.64
C PHE A 60 -10.59 4.80 5.44
N GLY A 61 -11.48 5.29 4.57
CA GLY A 61 -11.60 6.72 4.27
C GLY A 61 -10.46 7.25 3.38
N GLY A 62 -9.68 6.33 2.80
CA GLY A 62 -8.66 6.60 1.80
C GLY A 62 -7.48 7.45 2.25
N TRP A 63 -6.91 8.17 1.28
CA TRP A 63 -5.72 8.98 1.48
C TRP A 63 -6.04 10.30 2.19
N PHE A 64 -5.17 10.69 3.13
CA PHE A 64 -5.23 11.98 3.84
C PHE A 64 -4.14 12.93 3.33
N ASN A 65 -4.48 14.21 3.16
CA ASN A 65 -3.50 15.23 2.79
C ASN A 65 -2.58 15.56 3.97
N PRO A 66 -1.26 15.28 3.90
CA PRO A 66 -0.32 15.55 4.99
C PRO A 66 -0.11 17.05 5.27
N SER A 67 -0.43 17.91 4.30
CA SER A 67 -0.24 19.35 4.37
C SER A 67 -1.48 20.10 3.84
N PRO A 68 -2.60 20.13 4.59
CA PRO A 68 -3.75 20.95 4.20
C PRO A 68 -3.35 22.43 4.23
N VAL A 69 -3.44 23.11 3.09
CA VAL A 69 -3.28 24.56 3.02
C VAL A 69 -4.44 25.19 3.81
N LYS A 70 -4.10 26.08 4.74
CA LYS A 70 -5.05 26.78 5.59
C LYS A 70 -5.67 27.97 4.85
#